data_AF-A0A2S2R1B9-F1
#
_entry.id   AF-A0A2S2R1B9-F1
#
_cell.length_a   1.000
_cell.length_b   1.000
_cell.length_c   1.000
_cell.angle_alpha   90.00
_cell.angle_beta   90.00
_cell.angle_gamma   90.00
#
_symmetry.space_group_name_H-M   'P 1'
#
loop_
_entity.id
_entity.type
_entity.pdbx_description
1 polymer ?
#
loop_
_entity_poly.entity_id
_entity_poly.type
_entity_poly.pdbx_seq_one_letter_code
_entity_poly.pdbx_strand_id
1 'polypeptide(L)'
;MYADFEKSIHIGAKNVWPDIITKGCRFHLGQAWWRRLQNLGLSIHYCDDVSEIGQILKNIFVLPMLNEHDIEKSFTEDFMSIKPDDEKLSQFLDYLVENYIDQQSDFPPHTWAEMSSNSKRTTKCVRKLSFKI
;
A
#
# COMPACT_ATOMS: atom_id res chain seq x y z
N MET A 1 -16.02 -7.38 -4.90
CA MET A 1 -15.84 -6.05 -5.52
C MET A 1 -14.48 -5.51 -5.15
N TYR A 2 -13.77 -4.86 -6.09
CA TYR A 2 -12.59 -4.07 -5.75
C TYR A 2 -12.98 -2.60 -5.70
N ALA A 3 -12.67 -1.93 -4.60
CA ALA A 3 -12.97 -0.52 -4.38
C ALA A 3 -11.69 0.26 -4.08
N ASP A 4 -11.80 1.59 -4.08
CA ASP A 4 -10.83 2.46 -3.46
C ASP A 4 -10.85 2.30 -1.93
N PHE A 5 -10.03 3.09 -1.25
CA PHE A 5 -9.87 3.08 0.20
C PHE A 5 -10.73 4.18 0.84
N GLU A 6 -12.00 4.27 0.44
CA GLU A 6 -12.98 5.16 1.05
C GLU A 6 -14.06 4.35 1.79
N LYS A 7 -14.19 4.55 3.10
CA LYS A 7 -15.13 3.78 3.95
C LYS A 7 -16.57 3.82 3.45
N SER A 8 -17.00 4.98 2.97
CA SER A 8 -18.38 5.23 2.48
C SER A 8 -18.77 4.24 1.38
N ILE A 9 -17.85 3.93 0.47
CA ILE A 9 -18.06 3.02 -0.66
C ILE A 9 -18.22 1.58 -0.15
N HIS A 10 -17.39 1.16 0.80
CA HIS A 10 -17.46 -0.19 1.38
C HIS A 10 -18.75 -0.38 2.18
N ILE A 11 -19.12 0.62 2.99
CA ILE A 11 -20.36 0.63 3.76
C ILE A 11 -21.59 0.61 2.83
N GLY A 12 -21.61 1.48 1.82
CA GLY A 12 -22.70 1.55 0.85
C GLY A 12 -22.90 0.24 0.10
N ALA A 13 -21.81 -0.40 -0.35
CA ALA A 13 -21.89 -1.69 -1.03
C ALA A 13 -22.44 -2.80 -0.12
N LYS A 14 -22.04 -2.83 1.16
CA LYS A 14 -22.56 -3.79 2.15
C LYS A 14 -24.03 -3.55 2.48
N ASN A 15 -24.49 -2.30 2.49
CA ASN A 15 -25.89 -1.97 2.72
C ASN A 15 -26.82 -2.48 1.60
N VAL A 16 -26.34 -2.46 0.35
CA VAL A 16 -27.11 -2.95 -0.81
C VAL A 16 -26.94 -4.46 -1.00
N TRP A 17 -25.73 -4.97 -0.78
CA TRP A 17 -25.38 -6.39 -0.94
C TRP A 17 -24.64 -6.90 0.32
N PRO A 18 -25.37 -7.40 1.33
CA PRO A 18 -24.78 -7.82 2.61
C PRO A 18 -23.64 -8.85 2.46
N ASP A 19 -23.79 -9.76 1.51
CA ASP A 19 -22.84 -10.86 1.26
C ASP A 19 -21.66 -10.45 0.37
N ILE A 20 -21.59 -9.19 -0.10
CA ILE A 20 -20.50 -8.77 -0.99
C ILE A 20 -19.16 -8.82 -0.26
N ILE A 21 -18.17 -9.47 -0.87
CA ILE A 21 -16.79 -9.38 -0.40
C ILE A 21 -16.15 -8.17 -1.08
N THR A 22 -15.78 -7.16 -0.29
CA THR A 22 -15.07 -5.98 -0.79
C THR A 22 -13.58 -6.12 -0.48
N LYS A 23 -12.73 -5.84 -1.47
CA LYS A 23 -11.27 -5.83 -1.35
C LYS A 23 -10.74 -4.48 -1.87
N GLY A 24 -9.63 -4.02 -1.33
CA GLY A 24 -8.92 -2.84 -1.80
C GLY A 24 -8.28 -3.08 -3.17
N CYS A 25 -8.44 -2.12 -4.07
CA CYS A 25 -7.77 -2.16 -5.37
C CYS A 25 -6.29 -1.78 -5.23
N ARG A 26 -5.35 -2.68 -5.58
CA ARG A 26 -3.90 -2.38 -5.49
C ARG A 26 -3.48 -1.13 -6.26
N PHE A 27 -4.17 -0.79 -7.35
CA PHE A 27 -3.90 0.45 -8.09
C PHE A 27 -4.18 1.69 -7.21
N HIS A 28 -5.35 1.74 -6.58
CA HIS A 28 -5.72 2.84 -5.69
C HIS A 28 -4.89 2.84 -4.40
N LEU A 29 -4.48 1.67 -3.91
CA LEU A 29 -3.55 1.54 -2.78
C LEU A 29 -2.21 2.21 -3.11
N GLY A 30 -1.60 1.80 -4.24
CA GLY A 30 -0.35 2.38 -4.72
C GLY A 30 -0.47 3.88 -4.95
N GLN A 31 -1.60 4.37 -5.49
CA GLN A 31 -1.84 5.81 -5.61
C GLN A 31 -1.99 6.53 -4.28
N ALA A 32 -2.61 5.94 -3.26
CA ALA A 32 -2.71 6.51 -1.93
C ALA A 32 -1.32 6.63 -1.27
N TRP A 33 -0.55 5.55 -1.28
CA TRP A 33 0.81 5.53 -0.74
C TRP A 33 1.72 6.50 -1.49
N TRP A 34 1.65 6.52 -2.82
CA TRP A 34 2.45 7.43 -3.64
C TRP A 34 2.16 8.91 -3.35
N ARG A 35 0.89 9.29 -3.21
CA ARG A 35 0.52 10.67 -2.83
C ARG A 35 1.07 11.06 -1.47
N ARG A 36 0.98 10.17 -0.46
CA ARG A 36 1.55 10.44 0.86
C ARG A 36 3.07 10.61 0.79
N LEU A 37 3.75 9.70 0.11
CA LEU A 37 5.20 9.73 -0.11
C LEU A 37 5.63 11.04 -0.78
N GLN A 38 4.92 11.47 -1.83
CA GLN A 38 5.17 12.76 -2.50
C GLN A 38 4.98 13.95 -1.57
N ASN A 39 3.91 13.97 -0.77
CA ASN A 39 3.62 15.06 0.17
C ASN A 39 4.71 15.23 1.24
N LEU A 40 5.40 14.14 1.59
CA LEU A 40 6.55 14.17 2.51
C LEU A 40 7.87 14.52 1.82
N GLY A 41 7.88 14.65 0.49
CA GLY A 41 9.08 14.93 -0.30
C GLY A 41 10.02 13.74 -0.47
N LEU A 42 9.53 12.51 -0.23
CA LEU A 42 10.32 11.28 -0.33
C LEU A 42 10.46 10.78 -1.78
N SER A 43 9.80 11.42 -2.74
CA SER A 43 9.81 11.01 -4.15
C SER A 43 11.20 11.05 -4.77
N ILE A 44 12.05 11.98 -4.31
CA ILE A 44 13.44 12.08 -4.76
C ILE A 44 14.24 10.83 -4.40
N HIS A 45 14.03 10.27 -3.20
CA HIS A 45 14.71 9.06 -2.74
C HIS A 45 14.16 7.83 -3.47
N TYR A 46 12.85 7.76 -3.67
CA TYR A 46 12.24 6.65 -4.39
C TYR A 46 12.78 6.52 -5.83
N CYS A 47 12.99 7.64 -6.51
CA CYS A 47 13.51 7.66 -7.89
C CYS A 47 15.03 7.50 -7.99
N ASP A 48 15.74 7.42 -6.87
CA ASP A 48 17.18 7.21 -6.82
C ASP A 48 17.49 5.72 -6.52
N ASP A 49 18.18 5.06 -7.45
CA ASP A 49 18.51 3.63 -7.33
C ASP A 49 19.62 3.34 -6.32
N VAL A 50 20.43 4.34 -5.95
CA VAL A 50 21.46 4.16 -4.91
C VAL A 50 20.98 4.58 -3.53
N SER A 51 19.79 5.17 -3.41
CA SER A 51 19.24 5.60 -2.11
C SER A 51 18.80 4.41 -1.27
N GLU A 52 19.36 4.28 -0.06
CA GLU A 52 18.92 3.28 0.93
C GLU A 52 17.45 3.48 1.32
N ILE A 53 17.04 4.73 1.57
CA ILE A 53 15.62 5.09 1.78
C ILE A 53 14.80 4.69 0.55
N GLY A 54 15.29 4.96 -0.66
CA GLY A 54 14.64 4.56 -1.90
C GLY A 54 14.37 3.07 -2.01
N GLN A 55 15.34 2.23 -1.62
CA GLN A 55 15.20 0.77 -1.60
C GLN A 55 14.13 0.31 -0.60
N ILE A 56 14.10 0.88 0.60
CA ILE A 56 13.05 0.60 1.60
C ILE A 56 11.67 0.96 1.03
N LEU A 57 11.53 2.15 0.44
CA LEU A 57 10.27 2.58 -0.14
C LEU A 57 9.84 1.66 -1.29
N LYS A 58 10.74 1.22 -2.16
CA LYS A 58 10.43 0.25 -3.23
C LYS A 58 9.93 -1.08 -2.65
N ASN A 59 10.56 -1.59 -1.59
CA ASN A 59 10.14 -2.83 -0.93
C ASN A 59 8.76 -2.73 -0.29
N ILE A 60 8.42 -1.58 0.30
CA ILE A 60 7.07 -1.33 0.84
C ILE A 60 6.01 -1.47 -0.25
N PHE A 61 6.26 -0.97 -1.46
CA PHE A 61 5.31 -1.08 -2.58
C PHE A 61 5.11 -2.52 -3.09
N VAL A 62 5.94 -3.47 -2.66
CA VAL A 62 5.78 -4.90 -2.94
C VAL A 62 4.87 -5.60 -1.92
N LEU A 63 4.69 -5.06 -0.72
CA LEU A 63 3.85 -5.65 0.34
C LEU A 63 2.47 -6.13 -0.11
N PRO A 64 1.73 -5.42 -0.97
CA PRO A 64 0.42 -5.89 -1.45
C PRO A 64 0.44 -7.24 -2.19
N MET A 65 1.62 -7.76 -2.54
CA MET A 65 1.82 -9.05 -3.18
C MET A 65 2.08 -10.20 -2.20
N LEU A 66 2.26 -9.92 -0.92
CA LEU A 66 2.46 -10.92 0.12
C LEU A 66 1.13 -11.50 0.61
N ASN A 67 1.23 -12.56 1.41
CA ASN A 67 0.11 -13.10 2.16
C ASN A 67 -0.27 -12.10 3.27
N GLU A 68 -1.58 -11.90 3.50
CA GLU A 68 -2.10 -11.01 4.53
C GLU A 68 -1.58 -11.32 5.95
N HIS A 69 -1.28 -12.59 6.25
CA HIS A 69 -0.75 -13.02 7.53
C HIS A 69 0.73 -12.68 7.74
N ASP A 70 1.47 -12.43 6.64
CA ASP A 70 2.90 -12.12 6.70
C ASP A 70 3.17 -10.61 6.75
N ILE A 71 2.17 -9.77 6.44
CA ILE A 71 2.35 -8.31 6.28
C ILE A 71 2.91 -7.65 7.53
N GLU A 72 2.30 -7.87 8.68
CA GLU A 72 2.69 -7.20 9.93
C GLU A 72 4.11 -7.61 10.38
N LYS A 73 4.40 -8.91 10.25
CA LYS A 73 5.71 -9.48 10.56
C LYS A 73 6.78 -8.92 9.62
N SER A 74 6.57 -9.03 8.31
CA SER A 74 7.48 -8.46 7.31
C SER A 74 7.66 -6.97 7.51
N PHE A 75 6.60 -6.23 7.83
CA PHE A 75 6.72 -4.79 8.03
C PHE A 75 7.63 -4.43 9.22
N THR A 76 7.47 -5.14 10.34
CA THR A 76 8.21 -4.87 11.58
C THR A 76 9.66 -5.35 11.49
N GLU A 77 9.86 -6.57 10.99
CA GLU A 77 11.20 -7.18 10.88
C GLU A 77 12.01 -6.56 9.74
N ASP A 78 11.40 -6.35 8.56
CA ASP A 78 12.13 -5.94 7.35
C ASP A 78 12.25 -4.41 7.18
N PHE A 79 11.43 -3.60 7.86
CA PHE A 79 11.51 -2.13 7.74
C PHE A 79 11.72 -1.43 9.07
N MET A 80 10.88 -1.67 10.09
CA MET A 80 10.97 -0.91 11.34
C MET A 80 12.29 -1.14 12.09
N SER A 81 12.82 -2.37 12.01
CA SER A 81 14.05 -2.76 12.70
C SER A 81 15.34 -2.26 12.04
N ILE A 82 15.30 -1.97 10.74
CA ILE A 82 16.49 -1.62 9.94
C ILE A 82 16.40 -0.24 9.28
N LYS A 83 15.33 0.53 9.53
CA LYS A 83 15.15 1.84 8.89
C LYS A 83 16.28 2.79 9.30
N PRO A 84 16.79 3.62 8.38
CA PRO A 84 17.66 4.73 8.74
C PRO A 84 16.91 5.74 9.62
N ASP A 85 17.67 6.57 10.33
CA ASP A 85 17.13 7.69 11.08
C ASP A 85 16.76 8.83 10.12
N ASP A 86 15.51 8.80 9.64
CA ASP A 86 14.93 9.85 8.81
C ASP A 86 13.49 10.14 9.27
N GLU A 87 13.23 11.43 9.54
CA GLU A 87 11.95 11.89 10.08
C GLU A 87 10.80 11.67 9.08
N LYS A 88 11.04 11.94 7.79
CA LYS A 88 10.02 11.84 6.75
C LYS A 88 9.66 10.39 6.47
N LEU A 89 10.66 9.51 6.44
CA LEU A 89 10.45 8.07 6.34
C LEU A 89 9.64 7.57 7.54
N SER A 90 9.97 8.00 8.75
CA SER A 90 9.23 7.61 9.96
C SER A 90 7.76 8.06 9.87
N GLN A 91 7.50 9.32 9.49
CA GLN A 91 6.13 9.82 9.24
C GLN A 91 5.36 9.08 8.14
N PHE A 92 6.08 8.50 7.16
CA PHE A 92 5.46 7.67 6.13
C PHE A 92 5.11 6.28 6.68
N LEU A 93 6.01 5.66 7.43
CA LEU A 93 5.78 4.34 8.05
C LEU A 93 4.65 4.40 9.07
N ASP A 94 4.61 5.42 9.92
CA ASP A 94 3.53 5.62 10.90
C ASP A 94 2.17 5.74 10.20
N TYR A 95 2.11 6.51 9.10
CA TYR A 95 0.91 6.59 8.27
C TYR A 95 0.48 5.21 7.74
N LEU A 96 1.41 4.36 7.32
CA LEU A 96 1.08 3.01 6.87
C LEU A 96 0.55 2.15 8.01
N VAL A 97 1.15 2.23 9.20
CA VAL A 97 0.71 1.50 10.39
C VAL A 97 -0.73 1.87 10.74
N GLU A 98 -1.00 3.17 10.89
CA GLU A 98 -2.31 3.69 11.30
C GLU A 98 -3.44 3.33 10.32
N ASN A 99 -3.14 3.26 9.02
CA ASN A 99 -4.17 3.18 7.99
C ASN A 99 -4.26 1.80 7.29
N TYR A 100 -3.21 0.99 7.30
CA TYR A 100 -3.11 -0.22 6.47
C TYR A 100 -2.51 -1.47 7.12
N ILE A 101 -1.55 -1.33 8.04
CA ILE A 101 -0.81 -2.48 8.59
C ILE A 101 -1.44 -2.99 9.89
N ASP A 102 -1.85 -2.09 10.79
CA ASP A 102 -2.47 -2.49 12.06
C ASP A 102 -3.79 -3.24 11.79
N GLN A 103 -4.06 -4.31 12.54
CA GLN A 103 -5.31 -5.07 12.44
C GLN A 103 -6.55 -4.24 12.80
N GLN A 104 -6.37 -3.17 13.58
CA GLN A 104 -7.40 -2.20 13.97
C GLN A 104 -7.49 -1.01 13.01
N SER A 105 -6.63 -0.94 11.99
CA SER A 105 -6.70 0.12 11.00
C SER A 105 -8.01 0.09 10.20
N ASP A 106 -8.29 1.18 9.50
CA ASP A 106 -9.48 1.27 8.65
C ASP A 106 -9.47 0.30 7.48
N PHE A 107 -8.28 -0.08 7.02
CA PHE A 107 -8.06 -0.99 5.90
C PHE A 107 -6.95 -1.98 6.22
N PRO A 108 -7.20 -2.94 7.14
CA PRO A 108 -6.18 -3.89 7.59
C PRO A 108 -5.74 -4.83 6.46
N PRO A 109 -4.61 -5.56 6.62
CA PRO A 109 -3.99 -6.34 5.56
C PRO A 109 -4.93 -7.26 4.78
N HIS A 110 -5.84 -7.95 5.46
CA HIS A 110 -6.80 -8.86 4.83
C HIS A 110 -7.76 -8.15 3.84
N THR A 111 -7.84 -6.82 3.86
CA THR A 111 -8.66 -6.06 2.90
C THR A 111 -7.95 -5.85 1.57
N TRP A 112 -6.61 -5.86 1.51
CA TRP A 112 -5.85 -5.44 0.32
C TRP A 112 -4.68 -6.34 -0.09
N ALA A 113 -4.07 -7.06 0.85
CA ALA A 113 -2.96 -7.98 0.59
C ALA A 113 -3.51 -9.28 0.01
N GLU A 114 -2.88 -9.79 -1.04
CA GLU A 114 -3.24 -11.08 -1.62
C GLU A 114 -2.08 -11.64 -2.44
N MET A 115 -1.70 -12.88 -2.19
CA MET A 115 -0.69 -13.59 -2.99
C MET A 115 -1.33 -14.10 -4.30
N SER A 116 -1.71 -13.17 -5.18
CA SER A 116 -2.32 -13.48 -6.48
C SER A 116 -1.55 -12.81 -7.62
N SER A 117 -1.20 -13.61 -8.64
CA SER A 117 -0.67 -13.18 -9.93
C SER A 117 -1.76 -12.70 -10.89
N ASN A 118 -3.04 -12.78 -10.48
CA ASN A 118 -4.18 -12.50 -11.35
C ASN A 118 -4.15 -11.04 -11.82
N SER A 119 -3.86 -10.90 -13.11
CA SER A 119 -3.68 -9.67 -13.87
C SER A 119 -4.99 -8.96 -14.24
N LYS A 120 -6.09 -9.19 -13.50
CA LYS A 120 -7.33 -8.39 -13.65
C LYS A 120 -7.14 -6.89 -13.27
N ARG A 121 -5.88 -6.47 -13.09
CA ARG A 121 -5.38 -5.13 -12.75
C ARG A 121 -4.88 -4.33 -13.95
N THR A 122 -5.62 -4.31 -15.05
CA THR A 122 -5.47 -3.26 -16.06
C THR A 122 -6.86 -2.86 -16.57
N THR A 123 -7.54 -1.95 -15.87
CA THR A 123 -8.52 -1.11 -16.59
C THR A 123 -7.70 -0.23 -17.53
N LYS A 124 -8.12 -0.15 -18.79
CA LYS A 124 -7.50 0.60 -19.88
C LYS A 124 -7.51 2.13 -19.66
N CYS A 125 -7.03 2.59 -18.51
CA CYS A 125 -6.45 3.91 -18.31
C CYS A 125 -4.94 3.76 -18.00
N VAL A 126 -4.33 2.74 -18.59
CA VAL A 126 -2.89 2.48 -18.57
C VAL A 126 -2.24 3.30 -19.67
N ARG A 127 -1.81 4.53 -19.36
CA ARG A 127 -0.52 5.11 -19.81
C ARG A 127 -0.12 6.21 -18.82
N LYS A 128 0.99 5.96 -18.10
CA LYS A 128 1.73 6.84 -17.15
C LYS A 128 1.72 6.42 -15.66
N LEU A 129 1.80 5.14 -15.36
CA LEU A 129 2.82 4.69 -14.38
C LEU A 129 3.80 3.82 -15.14
N SER A 130 4.66 4.46 -15.92
CA SER A 130 5.81 3.80 -16.51
C SER A 130 6.82 3.56 -15.39
N PHE A 131 6.75 2.39 -14.78
CA PHE A 131 7.93 1.71 -14.27
C PHE A 131 8.86 1.51 -15.48
N LYS A 132 9.87 2.37 -15.61
CA LYS A 132 11.05 2.05 -16.38
C LYS A 132 12.02 1.42 -15.38
N ILE A 133 12.25 0.13 -15.58
CA ILE A 133 13.48 -0.55 -15.17
C ILE A 133 14.65 0.13 -15.90
#